data_AF-A0A6C0CYL4-F1
#
_entry.id   AF-A0A6C0CYL4-F1
#
_cell.length_a   1.000
_cell.length_b   1.000
_cell.length_c   1.000
_cell.angle_alpha   90.00
_cell.angle_beta   90.00
_cell.angle_gamma   90.00
#
_symmetry.space_group_name_H-M   'P 1'
#
loop_
_entity.id
_entity.type
_entity.pdbx_description
1 polymer ?
#
loop_
_entity_poly.entity_id
_entity_poly.type
_entity_poly.pdbx_seq_one_letter_code
_entity_poly.pdbx_strand_id
1 'polypeptide(L)'
;MFKINNITFPRKEHIENNKNLIFKIFIFVSILLLLLLFEFKNFNNLDIILYTISVLNVILGWYSCIFYWCPNTLLFDHYGFVVMLFLILFSSNKWLIMYYINLAIIILLGWILNNGNCMFDTISWDLEINGIKWDINKNQWSERILLAILFIIYPLKINSLNYKNS
;
A
#
# COMPACT_ATOMS: atom_id res chain seq x y z
N MET A 1 0.25 -19.34 -9.99
CA MET A 1 0.88 -19.52 -8.66
C MET A 1 1.55 -18.21 -8.27
N PHE A 2 1.19 -17.66 -7.11
CA PHE A 2 1.80 -16.46 -6.52
C PHE A 2 2.99 -16.90 -5.67
N LYS A 3 4.16 -16.28 -5.86
CA LYS A 3 5.35 -16.50 -5.04
C LYS A 3 5.95 -15.15 -4.69
N ILE A 4 6.38 -15.00 -3.44
CA ILE A 4 7.21 -13.87 -3.03
C ILE A 4 8.66 -14.29 -3.25
N ASN A 5 9.38 -13.51 -4.05
CA ASN A 5 10.80 -13.77 -4.33
C ASN A 5 11.66 -12.96 -3.36
N ASN A 6 12.85 -13.48 -3.03
CA ASN A 6 13.84 -12.78 -2.19
C ASN A 6 13.26 -12.26 -0.86
N ILE A 7 12.54 -13.10 -0.11
CA ILE A 7 11.96 -12.71 1.19
C ILE A 7 13.09 -12.24 2.12
N THR A 8 13.14 -10.93 2.35
CA THR A 8 13.94 -10.32 3.42
C THR A 8 13.01 -9.85 4.52
N PHE A 9 13.30 -10.25 5.74
CA PHE A 9 12.56 -9.77 6.89
C PHE A 9 13.07 -8.38 7.30
N PRO A 10 12.15 -7.48 7.68
CA PRO A 10 12.54 -6.19 8.24
C PRO A 10 13.35 -6.42 9.52
N ARG A 11 14.36 -5.60 9.79
CA ARG A 11 15.13 -5.69 11.04
C ARG A 11 14.46 -4.87 12.13
N LYS A 12 14.38 -5.45 13.33
CA LYS A 12 13.80 -4.79 14.51
C LYS A 12 14.48 -3.45 14.81
N GLU A 13 15.81 -3.40 14.73
CA GLU A 13 16.61 -2.19 14.97
C GLU A 13 16.22 -1.03 14.04
N HIS A 14 15.97 -1.30 12.75
CA HIS A 14 15.55 -0.27 11.81
C HIS A 14 14.20 0.34 12.20
N ILE A 15 13.27 -0.50 12.63
CA ILE A 15 11.91 -0.09 13.04
C ILE A 15 11.95 0.69 14.35
N GLU A 16 12.80 0.29 15.29
CA GLU A 16 13.01 1.03 16.54
C GLU A 16 13.64 2.40 16.29
N ASN A 17 14.65 2.48 15.43
CA ASN A 17 15.30 3.75 15.06
C ASN A 17 14.34 4.73 14.36
N ASN A 18 13.36 4.21 13.61
CA ASN A 18 12.37 5.00 12.87
C ASN A 18 10.99 5.06 13.54
N LYS A 19 10.85 4.56 14.77
CA LYS A 19 9.55 4.31 15.41
C LYS A 19 8.64 5.55 15.45
N ASN A 20 9.20 6.73 15.70
CA ASN A 20 8.44 7.99 15.72
C ASN A 20 7.87 8.37 14.35
N LEU A 21 8.66 8.20 13.29
CA LEU A 21 8.18 8.44 11.93
C LEU A 21 7.10 7.43 11.57
N ILE A 22 7.34 6.16 11.89
CA ILE A 22 6.39 5.06 11.67
C ILE A 22 5.06 5.32 12.34
N PHE A 23 5.10 5.68 13.62
CA PHE A 23 3.92 6.04 14.40
C PHE A 23 3.13 7.20 13.78
N LYS A 24 3.80 8.28 13.36
CA LYS A 24 3.14 9.45 12.73
C LYS A 24 2.45 9.08 11.42
N ILE A 25 3.11 8.28 10.58
CA ILE A 25 2.53 7.81 9.31
C ILE A 25 1.30 6.94 9.58
N PHE A 26 1.38 5.99 10.51
CA PHE A 26 0.24 5.15 10.87
C PHE A 26 -0.94 5.96 11.43
N ILE A 27 -0.70 7.00 12.24
CA ILE A 27 -1.76 7.93 12.68
C ILE A 27 -2.41 8.59 11.47
N PHE A 28 -1.60 9.14 10.55
CA PHE A 28 -2.11 9.83 9.38
C PHE A 28 -2.96 8.90 8.49
N VAL A 29 -2.50 7.67 8.26
CA VAL A 29 -3.24 6.66 7.49
C VAL A 29 -4.54 6.26 8.18
N SER A 30 -4.54 6.11 9.52
CA SER A 30 -5.76 5.88 10.29
C SER A 30 -6.77 7.02 10.13
N ILE A 31 -6.31 8.28 10.14
CA ILE A 31 -7.19 9.45 9.92
C ILE A 31 -7.81 9.41 8.52
N LEU A 32 -7.02 9.15 7.48
CA LEU A 32 -7.54 9.02 6.12
C LEU A 32 -8.60 7.92 6.00
N LEU A 33 -8.39 6.80 6.70
CA LEU A 33 -9.32 5.68 6.69
C LEU A 33 -10.62 5.97 7.45
N LEU A 34 -10.55 6.78 8.51
CA LEU A 34 -11.73 7.32 9.20
C LEU A 34 -12.49 8.31 8.32
N LEU A 35 -11.80 9.18 7.58
CA LEU A 35 -12.45 10.10 6.63
C LEU A 35 -13.20 9.33 5.54
N LEU A 36 -12.62 8.23 5.07
CA LEU A 36 -13.23 7.37 4.07
C LEU A 36 -14.53 6.70 4.56
N LEU A 37 -14.70 6.51 5.87
CA LEU A 37 -15.93 5.95 6.46
C LEU A 37 -17.17 6.81 6.17
N PHE A 38 -17.02 8.14 6.00
CA PHE A 38 -18.14 9.01 5.63
C PHE A 38 -18.72 8.68 4.26
N GLU A 39 -17.94 8.03 3.40
CA GLU A 39 -18.33 7.60 2.06
C GLU A 39 -18.82 6.15 2.02
N PHE A 40 -18.84 5.44 3.16
CA PHE A 40 -19.16 4.01 3.21
C PHE A 40 -20.55 3.67 2.67
N LYS A 41 -21.53 4.57 2.81
CA LYS A 41 -22.87 4.40 2.23
C LYS A 41 -22.87 4.30 0.69
N ASN A 42 -21.82 4.78 0.04
CA ASN A 42 -21.64 4.79 -1.41
C ASN A 42 -20.80 3.59 -1.89
N PHE A 43 -20.50 2.63 -1.02
CA PHE A 43 -19.66 1.48 -1.33
C PHE A 43 -20.50 0.33 -1.87
N ASN A 44 -20.03 -0.28 -2.95
CA ASN A 44 -20.54 -1.58 -3.38
C ASN A 44 -19.86 -2.70 -2.57
N ASN A 45 -20.24 -3.96 -2.81
CA ASN A 45 -19.68 -5.10 -2.08
C ASN A 45 -18.15 -5.23 -2.23
N LEU A 46 -17.60 -4.92 -3.41
CA LEU A 46 -16.16 -4.94 -3.63
C LEU A 46 -15.49 -3.82 -2.81
N ASP A 47 -16.03 -2.62 -2.81
CA ASP A 47 -15.51 -1.47 -2.07
C ASP A 47 -15.52 -1.75 -0.55
N ILE A 48 -16.57 -2.39 -0.03
CA ILE A 48 -16.65 -2.82 1.37
C ILE A 48 -15.54 -3.82 1.69
N ILE A 49 -15.34 -4.85 0.85
CA ILE A 49 -14.26 -5.83 1.04
C ILE A 49 -12.90 -5.13 1.04
N LEU A 50 -12.66 -4.23 0.08
CA LEU A 50 -11.40 -3.51 -0.04
C LEU A 50 -11.14 -2.60 1.17
N TYR A 51 -12.18 -1.92 1.65
CA TYR A 51 -12.13 -1.11 2.86
C TYR A 51 -11.83 -1.93 4.11
N THR A 52 -12.52 -3.06 4.29
CA THR A 52 -12.28 -3.95 5.44
C THR A 52 -10.85 -4.48 5.44
N ILE A 53 -10.32 -4.88 4.29
CA ILE A 53 -8.91 -5.29 4.17
C ILE A 53 -7.97 -4.12 4.50
N SER A 54 -8.29 -2.89 4.07
CA SER A 54 -7.50 -1.70 4.42
C SER A 54 -7.44 -1.45 5.93
N VAL A 55 -8.58 -1.59 6.62
CA VAL A 55 -8.67 -1.49 8.09
C VAL A 55 -7.77 -2.54 8.74
N LEU A 56 -7.89 -3.79 8.29
CA LEU A 56 -7.09 -4.90 8.82
C LEU A 56 -5.60 -4.67 8.62
N ASN A 57 -5.18 -4.23 7.44
CA ASN A 57 -3.78 -3.93 7.15
C ASN A 57 -3.23 -2.86 8.11
N VAL A 58 -3.96 -1.77 8.31
CA VAL A 58 -3.56 -0.72 9.27
C VAL A 58 -3.42 -1.30 10.68
N ILE A 59 -4.38 -2.11 11.15
CA ILE A 59 -4.32 -2.74 12.48
C ILE A 59 -3.12 -3.69 12.60
N LEU A 60 -2.88 -4.52 11.58
CA LEU A 60 -1.76 -5.47 11.56
C LEU A 60 -0.41 -4.75 11.51
N GLY A 61 -0.30 -3.66 10.76
CA GLY A 61 0.87 -2.80 10.74
C GLY A 61 1.13 -2.13 12.10
N TRP A 62 0.09 -1.57 12.73
CA TRP A 62 0.16 -1.03 14.10
C TRP A 62 0.65 -2.09 15.09
N TYR A 63 0.02 -3.27 15.07
CA TYR A 63 0.38 -4.38 15.94
C TYR A 63 1.84 -4.78 15.73
N SER A 64 2.25 -5.03 14.48
CA SER A 64 3.56 -5.60 14.14
C SER A 64 4.72 -4.62 14.31
N CYS A 65 4.49 -3.32 14.15
CA CYS A 65 5.54 -2.30 14.22
C CYS A 65 5.63 -1.59 15.58
N ILE A 66 4.49 -1.33 16.24
CA ILE A 66 4.45 -0.43 17.40
C ILE A 66 4.28 -1.19 18.72
N PHE A 67 3.35 -2.15 18.75
CA PHE A 67 2.95 -2.85 19.98
C PHE A 67 3.74 -4.15 20.21
N TYR A 68 3.85 -5.00 19.18
CA TYR A 68 4.50 -6.29 19.24
C TYR A 68 5.26 -6.58 17.95
N TRP A 69 6.58 -6.71 18.04
CA TRP A 69 7.42 -6.97 16.88
C TRP A 69 7.12 -8.34 16.24
N CYS A 70 6.46 -8.33 15.08
CA CYS A 70 6.16 -9.54 14.32
C CYS A 70 6.52 -9.36 12.82
N PRO A 71 7.73 -9.76 12.41
CA PRO A 71 8.21 -9.51 11.05
C PRO A 71 7.43 -10.30 9.99
N ASN A 72 6.90 -11.48 10.33
CA ASN A 72 6.08 -12.28 9.42
C ASN A 72 4.75 -11.60 9.09
N THR A 73 4.08 -11.06 10.11
CA THR A 73 2.82 -10.33 9.93
C THR A 73 3.05 -9.05 9.14
N LEU A 74 4.13 -8.33 9.43
CA LEU A 74 4.50 -7.12 8.69
C LEU A 74 4.81 -7.40 7.21
N LEU A 75 5.47 -8.53 6.93
CA LEU A 75 5.73 -8.98 5.56
C LEU A 75 4.42 -9.28 4.82
N PHE A 76 3.50 -10.01 5.46
CA PHE A 76 2.19 -10.32 4.90
C PHE A 76 1.37 -9.06 4.62
N ASP A 77 1.35 -8.13 5.58
CA ASP A 77 0.69 -6.83 5.47
C ASP A 77 1.20 -6.02 4.28
N HIS A 78 2.53 -5.96 4.12
CA HIS A 78 3.19 -5.27 3.01
C HIS A 78 2.77 -5.81 1.64
N TYR A 79 2.93 -7.11 1.39
CA TYR A 79 2.57 -7.68 0.09
C TYR A 79 1.07 -7.71 -0.15
N GLY A 80 0.27 -7.85 0.91
CA GLY A 80 -1.17 -7.64 0.86
C GLY A 80 -1.51 -6.25 0.33
N PHE A 81 -0.87 -5.21 0.86
CA PHE A 81 -1.03 -3.84 0.36
C PHE A 81 -0.64 -3.69 -1.12
N VAL A 82 0.49 -4.26 -1.55
CA VAL A 82 0.93 -4.21 -2.96
C VAL A 82 -0.13 -4.83 -3.89
N VAL A 83 -0.69 -5.99 -3.54
CA VAL A 83 -1.78 -6.62 -4.32
C VAL A 83 -3.02 -5.73 -4.34
N MET A 84 -3.36 -5.08 -3.23
CA MET A 84 -4.52 -4.20 -3.13
C MET A 84 -4.42 -2.98 -4.06
N LEU A 85 -3.21 -2.47 -4.32
CA LEU A 85 -2.99 -1.40 -5.31
C LEU A 85 -3.43 -1.77 -6.73
N PHE A 86 -3.50 -3.06 -7.06
CA PHE A 86 -4.03 -3.51 -8.35
C PHE A 86 -5.54 -3.71 -8.29
N LEU A 87 -6.06 -4.32 -7.20
CA LEU A 87 -7.47 -4.65 -7.07
C LEU A 87 -8.37 -3.40 -7.00
N ILE A 88 -7.88 -2.32 -6.41
CA ILE A 88 -8.64 -1.08 -6.30
C ILE A 88 -8.94 -0.42 -7.66
N LEU A 89 -8.19 -0.73 -8.72
CA LEU A 89 -8.50 -0.23 -10.08
C LEU A 89 -9.85 -0.72 -10.60
N PHE A 90 -10.39 -1.81 -10.03
CA PHE A 90 -11.72 -2.33 -10.33
C PHE A 90 -12.85 -1.62 -9.56
N SER A 91 -12.52 -0.83 -8.52
CA SER A 91 -13.50 -0.03 -7.81
C SER A 91 -14.12 1.05 -8.71
N SER A 92 -15.38 1.37 -8.43
CA SER A 92 -16.08 2.53 -8.99
C SER A 92 -16.09 3.72 -8.05
N ASN A 93 -15.62 3.56 -6.82
CA ASN A 93 -15.66 4.61 -5.80
C ASN A 93 -14.40 5.48 -5.87
N LYS A 94 -14.57 6.72 -6.35
CA LYS A 94 -13.46 7.67 -6.50
C LYS A 94 -12.74 7.99 -5.18
N TRP A 95 -13.45 7.99 -4.05
CA TRP A 95 -12.88 8.33 -2.74
C TRP A 95 -11.99 7.21 -2.21
N LEU A 96 -12.41 5.96 -2.39
CA LEU A 96 -11.59 4.79 -2.07
C LEU A 96 -10.33 4.76 -2.96
N ILE A 97 -10.47 5.05 -4.25
CA ILE A 97 -9.33 5.16 -5.16
C ILE A 97 -8.37 6.28 -4.72
N MET A 98 -8.91 7.47 -4.38
CA MET A 98 -8.12 8.59 -3.87
C MET A 98 -7.38 8.26 -2.57
N TYR A 99 -8.01 7.51 -1.67
CA TYR A 99 -7.36 7.02 -0.44
C TYR A 99 -6.10 6.21 -0.77
N TYR A 100 -6.19 5.25 -1.69
CA TYR A 100 -5.06 4.40 -2.08
C TYR A 100 -3.94 5.17 -2.78
N ILE A 101 -4.26 6.16 -3.62
CA ILE A 101 -3.25 7.02 -4.25
C ILE A 101 -2.49 7.81 -3.18
N ASN A 102 -3.21 8.44 -2.23
CA ASN A 102 -2.57 9.19 -1.15
C ASN A 102 -1.67 8.28 -0.31
N LEU A 103 -2.15 7.08 0.04
CA LEU A 103 -1.39 6.09 0.79
C LEU A 103 -0.10 5.69 0.04
N ALA A 104 -0.18 5.42 -1.26
CA ALA A 104 0.98 5.10 -2.07
C ALA A 104 1.99 6.27 -2.17
N ILE A 105 1.51 7.51 -2.34
CA ILE A 105 2.37 8.70 -2.35
C ILE A 105 3.12 8.84 -1.03
N ILE A 106 2.45 8.63 0.11
CA ILE A 106 3.09 8.72 1.43
C ILE A 106 4.18 7.67 1.60
N ILE A 107 3.93 6.44 1.13
CA ILE A 107 4.91 5.36 1.18
C ILE A 107 6.11 5.70 0.29
N LEU A 108 5.88 6.22 -0.93
CA LEU A 108 6.97 6.67 -1.82
C LEU A 108 7.76 7.83 -1.22
N LEU A 109 7.09 8.81 -0.60
CA LEU A 109 7.78 9.90 0.10
C LEU A 109 8.60 9.37 1.27
N GLY A 110 8.06 8.44 2.06
CA GLY A 110 8.79 7.76 3.13
C GLY A 110 10.02 7.02 2.60
N TRP A 111 9.92 6.40 1.42
CA TRP A 111 11.01 5.72 0.74
C TRP A 111 12.13 6.70 0.32
N ILE A 112 11.75 7.83 -0.31
CA ILE A 112 12.70 8.88 -0.71
C ILE A 112 13.40 9.48 0.51
N LEU A 113 12.65 9.78 1.58
CA LEU A 113 13.18 10.35 2.81
C LEU A 113 14.06 9.38 3.61
N ASN A 114 13.94 8.06 3.38
CA ASN A 114 14.71 7.01 4.03
C ASN A 114 15.86 6.48 3.14
N ASN A 115 16.50 7.35 2.35
CA ASN A 115 17.63 7.03 1.48
C ASN A 115 17.37 5.90 0.48
N GLY A 116 16.13 5.75 0.00
CA GLY A 116 15.81 4.67 -0.93
C GLY A 116 15.67 3.31 -0.25
N ASN A 117 15.42 3.24 1.07
CA ASN A 117 14.92 2.04 1.74
C ASN A 117 13.43 2.14 2.04
N CYS A 118 12.71 1.01 1.98
CA CYS A 118 11.32 0.98 2.40
C CYS A 118 11.21 1.46 3.85
N MET A 119 10.09 2.08 4.19
CA MET A 119 9.79 2.49 5.57
C MET A 119 9.82 1.31 6.56
N PHE A 120 9.63 0.09 6.04
CA PHE A 120 9.78 -1.17 6.76
C PHE A 120 11.12 -1.86 6.43
N ASP A 121 12.23 -1.11 6.33
CA ASP A 121 13.59 -1.63 6.07
C ASP A 121 13.75 -2.26 4.67
N THR A 122 14.24 -3.51 4.57
CA THR A 122 14.63 -4.13 3.29
C THR A 122 13.48 -4.76 2.52
N ILE A 123 12.24 -4.68 3.02
CA ILE A 123 11.10 -5.29 2.34
C ILE A 123 10.95 -4.66 0.94
N SER A 124 11.11 -5.49 -0.09
CA SER A 124 10.89 -5.09 -1.46
C SER A 124 9.45 -5.34 -1.89
N TRP A 125 9.05 -4.70 -2.97
CA TRP A 125 7.76 -4.92 -3.60
C TRP A 125 7.82 -6.09 -4.62
N ASP A 126 8.88 -6.91 -4.57
CA ASP A 126 9.17 -7.92 -5.59
C ASP A 126 8.19 -9.10 -5.51
N LEU A 127 7.58 -9.44 -6.64
CA LEU A 127 6.52 -10.46 -6.72
C LEU A 127 6.73 -11.40 -7.92
N GLU A 128 6.33 -12.65 -7.80
CA GLU A 128 6.23 -13.58 -8.93
C GLU A 128 4.80 -14.06 -9.10
N ILE A 129 4.23 -13.78 -10.27
CA ILE A 129 2.88 -14.18 -10.64
C ILE A 129 2.97 -15.07 -11.87
N ASN A 130 2.60 -16.34 -11.73
CA ASN A 130 2.61 -17.32 -12.83
C ASN A 130 3.97 -17.44 -13.55
N GLY A 131 5.08 -17.36 -12.80
CA GLY A 131 6.44 -17.46 -13.33
C GLY A 131 7.01 -16.15 -13.90
N ILE A 132 6.20 -15.07 -13.97
CA ILE A 132 6.67 -13.73 -14.33
C ILE A 132 7.22 -13.07 -13.07
N LYS A 133 8.52 -12.77 -13.05
CA LYS A 133 9.20 -12.10 -11.94
C LYS A 133 9.13 -10.58 -12.08
N TRP A 134 8.64 -9.92 -11.05
CA TRP A 134 8.63 -8.48 -10.87
C TRP A 134 9.70 -8.17 -9.83
N ASP A 135 10.87 -7.76 -10.30
CA ASP A 135 12.06 -7.49 -9.48
C ASP A 135 12.34 -5.99 -9.51
N ILE A 136 11.64 -5.23 -8.65
CA ILE A 136 11.64 -3.78 -8.55
C ILE A 136 13.02 -3.22 -8.25
N ASN A 137 13.82 -3.93 -7.45
CA ASN A 137 15.16 -3.47 -7.07
C ASN A 137 16.23 -3.70 -8.14
N LYS A 138 16.04 -4.65 -9.07
CA LYS A 138 16.99 -4.92 -10.17
C LYS A 138 16.57 -4.37 -11.52
N ASN A 139 15.27 -4.13 -11.71
CA ASN A 139 14.72 -3.81 -13.01
C ASN A 139 14.00 -2.46 -12.96
N GLN A 140 14.61 -1.43 -13.56
CA GLN A 140 14.02 -0.08 -13.67
C GLN A 140 12.60 -0.11 -14.26
N TRP A 141 12.25 -1.15 -15.03
CA TRP A 141 10.94 -1.33 -15.61
C TRP A 141 9.81 -1.55 -14.61
N SER A 142 10.05 -2.26 -13.52
CA SER A 142 9.00 -2.54 -12.52
C SER A 142 8.74 -1.35 -11.59
N GLU A 143 9.78 -0.56 -11.29
CA GLU A 143 9.62 0.77 -10.70
C GLU A 143 8.81 1.68 -11.63
N ARG A 144 9.11 1.70 -12.93
CA ARG A 144 8.34 2.45 -13.94
C ARG A 144 6.89 1.99 -14.05
N ILE A 145 6.59 0.70 -13.89
CA ILE A 145 5.21 0.18 -13.90
C ILE A 145 4.46 0.65 -12.66
N LEU A 146 5.07 0.58 -11.47
CA LEU A 146 4.45 1.10 -10.26
C LEU A 146 4.18 2.61 -10.38
N LEU A 147 5.17 3.38 -10.86
CA LEU A 147 5.02 4.80 -11.13
C LEU A 147 3.95 5.06 -12.19
N ALA A 148 3.88 4.26 -13.25
CA ALA A 148 2.85 4.39 -14.28
C ALA A 148 1.45 4.10 -13.71
N ILE A 149 1.32 3.08 -12.87
CA ILE A 149 0.05 2.79 -12.17
C ILE A 149 -0.35 4.01 -11.35
N LEU A 150 0.53 4.50 -10.48
CA LEU A 150 0.29 5.59 -9.54
C LEU A 150 0.04 6.95 -10.19
N PHE A 151 0.83 7.32 -11.19
CA PHE A 151 0.82 8.68 -11.76
C PHE A 151 0.11 8.78 -13.11
N ILE A 152 -0.24 7.65 -13.76
CA ILE A 152 -0.94 7.66 -15.05
C ILE A 152 -2.28 6.94 -14.93
N ILE A 153 -2.28 5.66 -14.55
CA ILE A 153 -3.50 4.83 -14.58
C ILE A 153 -4.53 5.33 -13.57
N TYR A 154 -4.11 5.61 -12.34
CA TYR A 154 -4.99 6.09 -11.27
C TYR A 154 -5.65 7.45 -11.58
N PRO A 155 -4.91 8.49 -12.02
CA PRO A 155 -5.51 9.75 -12.47
C PRO A 155 -6.49 9.57 -13.64
N LEU A 156 -6.14 8.75 -14.63
CA LEU A 156 -7.04 8.44 -15.75
C LEU A 156 -8.33 7.76 -15.27
N LYS A 157 -8.22 6.83 -14.33
CA LYS A 157 -9.37 6.15 -13.73
C LYS A 157 -10.30 7.13 -13.01
N ILE A 158 -9.75 8.03 -12.19
CA ILE A 158 -10.55 9.07 -11.50
C ILE A 158 -11.24 9.99 -12.52
N ASN A 159 -10.52 10.43 -13.55
CA ASN A 159 -11.09 11.28 -14.59
C ASN A 159 -12.24 10.59 -15.33
N SER A 160 -12.07 9.31 -15.67
CA SER A 160 -13.14 8.49 -16.28
C SER A 160 -14.36 8.36 -15.37
N LEU A 161 -14.18 8.22 -14.05
CA LEU A 161 -15.29 8.15 -13.09
C LEU A 161 -16.01 9.50 -12.95
N ASN A 162 -15.30 10.62 -13.00
CA ASN A 162 -15.92 11.94 -12.97
C ASN A 162 -16.77 12.20 -14.21
N TYR A 163 -16.29 11.81 -15.40
CA TYR A 163 -17.05 11.95 -16.65
C TYR A 163 -18.34 11.11 -16.69
N LYS A 164 -18.36 9.93 -16.04
CA LYS A 164 -19.58 9.10 -15.96
C LYS A 164 -20.66 9.67 -15.04
N ASN A 165 -20.29 10.59 -14.14
CA ASN A 165 -21.18 11.16 -13.14
C ASN A 165 -21.60 12.61 -13.45
N SER A 166 -21.16 13.17 -14.59
CA SER A 166 -21.56 14.47 -15.14
C SER A 166 -22.60 14.31 -16.24
#